data_AF-A0A939YXU2-F1
#
_entry.id   AF-A0A939YXU2-F1
#
_cell.length_a   1.000
_cell.length_b   1.000
_cell.length_c   1.000
_cell.angle_alpha   90.00
_cell.angle_beta   90.00
_cell.angle_gamma   90.00
#
_symmetry.space_group_name_H-M   'P 1'
#
loop_
_entity.id
_entity.type
_entity.pdbx_description
1 polymer ?
#
loop_
_entity_poly.entity_id
_entity_poly.type
_entity_poly.pdbx_seq_one_letter_code
_entity_poly.pdbx_strand_id
1 'polypeptide(L)'
;MLVKALIAIAFLAIGILVGYIVRKNTAEKVIGSAETQAKNLILDAENRSEAIRKETLADARAEAHSIKQDAERDIRERREEVKKTERRLVQKEESLDRKIENIEQKEESISKKQRALAEKEKELDGFIERQVAELERISGCTAEEAKAQLLETIEKDVRRDASIMIKDIESKAKEEADRKAKEIITGAIQRCAADHVAETTVSVVPLPNDEMKGRIIGREGRNIRALETATGVELIIDDTPEAVIVSAFDPVRREIARLAVEHLIMDGRIHPARIEEVVDKAKKEVDQQIREAGDNALFETGIN
;
A
#
# COMPACT_ATOMS: atom_id res chain seq x y z
N MET A 1 99.21 -132.71 -74.02
CA MET A 1 98.12 -131.70 -74.08
C MET A 1 96.98 -131.98 -73.09
N LEU A 2 96.48 -133.21 -72.96
CA LEU A 2 95.38 -133.59 -72.04
C LEU A 2 95.56 -133.15 -70.57
N VAL A 3 96.76 -133.31 -69.99
CA VAL A 3 97.05 -132.92 -68.60
C VAL A 3 96.86 -131.41 -68.37
N LYS A 4 97.24 -130.56 -69.34
CA LYS A 4 97.07 -129.09 -69.24
C LYS A 4 95.60 -128.67 -69.32
N ALA A 5 94.77 -129.37 -70.10
CA ALA A 5 93.33 -129.11 -70.20
C ALA A 5 92.56 -129.52 -68.93
N LEU A 6 92.91 -130.65 -68.32
CA LEU A 6 92.35 -131.09 -67.04
C LEU A 6 92.68 -130.12 -65.89
N ILE A 7 93.92 -129.62 -65.86
CA ILE A 7 94.34 -128.60 -64.90
C ILE A 7 93.54 -127.30 -65.10
N ALA A 8 93.34 -126.85 -66.34
CA ALA A 8 92.56 -125.65 -66.64
C ALA A 8 91.07 -125.79 -66.23
N ILE A 9 90.45 -126.95 -66.45
CA ILE A 9 89.08 -127.24 -66.01
C ILE A 9 88.98 -127.29 -64.48
N ALA A 10 89.98 -127.86 -63.80
CA ALA A 10 90.04 -127.87 -62.34
C ALA A 10 90.14 -126.45 -61.77
N PHE A 11 91.01 -125.59 -62.31
CA PHE A 11 91.10 -124.19 -61.90
C PHE A 11 89.82 -123.40 -62.21
N LEU A 12 89.15 -123.67 -63.34
CA LEU A 12 87.87 -123.02 -63.68
C LEU A 12 86.76 -123.44 -62.69
N ALA A 13 86.67 -124.73 -62.37
CA ALA A 13 85.71 -125.25 -61.39
C ALA A 13 85.96 -124.67 -59.99
N ILE A 14 87.23 -124.57 -59.57
CA ILE A 14 87.62 -123.92 -58.31
C ILE A 14 87.26 -122.44 -58.35
N GLY A 15 87.52 -121.72 -59.44
CA GLY A 15 87.18 -120.31 -59.59
C GLY A 15 85.67 -120.04 -59.53
N ILE A 16 84.85 -120.89 -60.17
CA ILE A 16 83.38 -120.83 -60.10
C ILE A 16 82.90 -121.12 -58.67
N LEU A 17 83.47 -122.12 -58.02
CA LEU A 17 83.11 -122.48 -56.64
C LEU A 17 83.45 -121.34 -55.66
N VAL A 18 84.67 -120.78 -55.75
CA VAL A 18 85.11 -119.65 -54.95
C VAL A 18 84.27 -118.41 -55.24
N GLY A 19 83.99 -118.11 -56.50
CA GLY A 19 83.13 -116.99 -56.91
C GLY A 19 81.69 -117.12 -56.41
N TYR A 20 81.13 -118.33 -56.44
CA TYR A 20 79.81 -118.63 -55.88
C TYR A 20 79.78 -118.47 -54.35
N ILE A 21 80.80 -118.97 -53.65
CA ILE A 21 80.92 -118.83 -52.18
C ILE A 21 81.06 -117.35 -51.80
N VAL A 22 81.91 -116.58 -52.49
CA VAL A 22 82.08 -115.13 -52.24
C VAL A 22 80.78 -114.37 -52.54
N ARG A 23 80.11 -114.66 -53.67
CA ARG A 23 78.84 -114.01 -54.03
C ARG A 23 77.75 -114.34 -53.01
N LYS A 24 77.63 -115.60 -52.59
CA LYS A 24 76.67 -116.05 -51.57
C LYS A 24 76.91 -115.33 -50.24
N ASN A 25 78.16 -115.30 -49.77
CA ASN A 25 78.52 -114.65 -48.50
C ASN A 25 78.34 -113.12 -48.57
N THR A 26 78.62 -112.48 -49.72
CA THR A 26 78.39 -111.03 -49.90
C THR A 26 76.90 -110.70 -49.97
N ALA A 27 76.10 -111.51 -50.68
CA ALA A 27 74.65 -111.35 -50.73
C ALA A 27 74.00 -111.57 -49.36
N GLU A 28 74.41 -112.60 -48.61
CA GLU A 28 73.97 -112.83 -47.23
C GLU A 28 74.35 -111.67 -46.30
N LYS A 29 75.56 -111.10 -46.43
CA LYS A 29 75.96 -109.89 -45.69
C LYS A 29 75.13 -108.65 -46.05
N VAL A 30 74.87 -108.42 -47.34
CA VAL A 30 74.06 -107.27 -47.78
C VAL A 30 72.61 -107.44 -47.30
N ILE A 31 72.01 -108.62 -47.44
CA ILE A 31 70.66 -108.93 -46.95
C ILE A 31 70.61 -108.79 -45.42
N GLY A 32 71.58 -109.36 -44.70
CA GLY A 32 71.66 -109.22 -43.25
C GLY A 32 71.85 -107.77 -42.80
N SER A 33 72.60 -106.97 -43.54
CA SER A 33 72.76 -105.53 -43.25
C SER A 33 71.48 -104.74 -43.53
N ALA A 34 70.75 -105.07 -44.59
CA ALA A 34 69.47 -104.44 -44.93
C ALA A 34 68.37 -104.81 -43.93
N GLU A 35 68.32 -106.09 -43.50
CA GLU A 35 67.43 -106.53 -42.42
C GLU A 35 67.75 -105.84 -41.09
N THR A 36 69.04 -105.65 -40.77
CA THR A 36 69.47 -104.93 -39.57
C THR A 36 69.06 -103.46 -39.63
N GLN A 37 69.25 -102.80 -40.77
CA GLN A 37 68.82 -101.41 -40.98
C GLN A 37 67.30 -101.26 -40.91
N ALA A 38 66.54 -102.19 -41.50
CA ALA A 38 65.08 -102.18 -41.43
C ALA A 38 64.59 -102.38 -39.98
N LYS A 39 65.19 -103.32 -39.23
CA LYS A 39 64.90 -103.51 -37.80
C LYS A 39 65.23 -102.27 -36.97
N ASN A 40 66.39 -101.66 -37.19
CA ASN A 40 66.77 -100.43 -36.50
C ASN A 40 65.84 -99.27 -36.84
N LEU A 41 65.40 -99.14 -38.09
CA LEU A 41 64.44 -98.12 -38.51
C LEU A 41 63.09 -98.27 -37.82
N ILE A 42 62.58 -99.51 -37.72
CA ILE A 42 61.34 -99.80 -37.00
C ILE A 42 61.51 -99.47 -35.51
N LEU A 43 62.61 -99.91 -34.90
CA LEU A 43 62.88 -99.66 -33.49
C LEU A 43 63.06 -98.16 -33.18
N ASP A 44 63.71 -97.41 -34.07
CA ASP A 44 63.81 -95.95 -33.97
C ASP A 44 62.45 -95.27 -34.14
N ALA A 45 61.60 -95.75 -35.06
CA ALA A 45 60.25 -95.24 -35.24
C ALA A 45 59.36 -95.51 -34.02
N GLU A 46 59.45 -96.71 -33.43
CA GLU A 46 58.76 -97.08 -32.19
C GLU A 46 59.23 -96.22 -31.02
N ASN A 47 60.54 -96.06 -30.83
CA ASN A 47 61.11 -95.22 -29.77
C ASN A 47 60.70 -93.75 -29.92
N ARG A 48 60.71 -93.21 -31.16
CA ARG A 48 60.25 -91.84 -31.43
C ARG A 48 58.77 -91.69 -31.17
N SER A 49 57.95 -92.65 -31.59
CA SER A 49 56.51 -92.64 -31.32
C SER A 49 56.21 -92.71 -29.82
N GLU A 50 56.96 -93.52 -29.06
CA GLU A 50 56.82 -93.61 -27.62
C GLU A 50 57.26 -92.32 -26.94
N ALA A 51 58.37 -91.70 -27.39
CA ALA A 51 58.84 -90.42 -26.90
C ALA A 51 57.80 -89.30 -27.13
N ILE A 52 57.29 -89.17 -28.36
CA ILE A 52 56.24 -88.19 -28.71
C ILE A 52 54.98 -88.43 -27.89
N ARG A 53 54.57 -89.69 -27.68
CA ARG A 53 53.40 -90.00 -26.87
C ARG A 53 53.61 -89.63 -25.40
N LYS A 54 54.80 -89.86 -24.85
CA LYS A 54 55.14 -89.48 -23.47
C LYS A 54 55.21 -87.96 -23.31
N GLU A 55 55.81 -87.26 -24.26
CA GLU A 55 55.91 -85.79 -24.27
C GLU A 55 54.53 -85.14 -24.38
N THR A 56 53.73 -85.51 -25.38
CA THR A 56 52.36 -84.98 -25.54
C THR A 56 51.48 -85.25 -24.32
N LEU A 57 51.63 -86.42 -23.69
CA LEU A 57 50.89 -86.75 -22.47
C LEU A 57 51.41 -86.00 -21.25
N ALA A 58 52.71 -85.69 -21.18
CA ALA A 58 53.28 -84.84 -20.15
C ALA A 58 52.82 -83.39 -20.31
N ASP A 59 52.83 -82.84 -21.53
CA ASP A 59 52.37 -81.50 -21.85
C ASP A 59 50.88 -81.35 -21.56
N ALA A 60 50.05 -82.29 -22.01
CA ALA A 60 48.61 -82.29 -21.72
C ALA A 60 48.33 -82.37 -20.22
N ARG A 61 49.14 -83.12 -19.45
CA ARG A 61 49.04 -83.15 -17.98
C ARG A 61 49.46 -81.84 -17.35
N ALA A 62 50.52 -81.21 -17.84
CA ALA A 62 50.99 -79.91 -17.35
C ALA A 62 49.95 -78.81 -17.61
N GLU A 63 49.38 -78.76 -18.83
CA GLU A 63 48.32 -77.82 -19.19
C GLU A 63 47.04 -78.07 -18.37
N ALA A 64 46.60 -79.32 -18.24
CA ALA A 64 45.45 -79.66 -17.39
C ALA A 64 45.69 -79.26 -15.93
N HIS A 65 46.91 -79.42 -15.41
CA HIS A 65 47.27 -79.00 -14.07
C HIS A 65 47.28 -77.46 -13.94
N SER A 66 47.77 -76.74 -14.93
CA SER A 66 47.76 -75.27 -14.95
C SER A 66 46.33 -74.74 -14.97
N ILE A 67 45.49 -75.24 -15.89
CA ILE A 67 44.07 -74.88 -15.99
C ILE A 67 43.35 -75.14 -14.67
N LYS A 68 43.62 -76.28 -14.03
CA LYS A 68 43.05 -76.60 -12.72
C LYS A 68 43.51 -75.61 -11.64
N GLN A 69 44.79 -75.25 -11.60
CA GLN A 69 45.31 -74.29 -10.62
C GLN A 69 44.72 -72.89 -10.81
N ASP A 70 44.60 -72.42 -12.06
CA ASP A 70 44.00 -71.13 -12.38
C ASP A 70 42.51 -71.13 -12.01
N ALA A 71 41.76 -72.18 -12.37
CA ALA A 71 40.35 -72.31 -11.98
C ALA A 71 40.18 -72.34 -10.45
N GLU A 72 41.05 -73.04 -9.72
CA GLU A 72 41.01 -73.04 -8.26
C GLU A 72 41.36 -71.67 -7.66
N ARG A 73 42.27 -70.91 -8.28
CA ARG A 73 42.60 -69.54 -7.87
C ARG A 73 41.39 -68.63 -8.07
N ASP A 74 40.78 -68.65 -9.24
CA ASP A 74 39.60 -67.84 -9.56
C ASP A 74 38.42 -68.16 -8.64
N ILE A 75 38.17 -69.45 -8.35
CA ILE A 75 37.15 -69.87 -7.40
C ILE A 75 37.43 -69.34 -6.00
N ARG A 76 38.70 -69.38 -5.55
CA ARG A 76 39.09 -68.83 -4.24
C ARG A 76 38.88 -67.33 -4.18
N GLU A 77 39.33 -66.58 -5.17
CA GLU A 77 39.16 -65.12 -5.25
C GLU A 77 37.69 -64.73 -5.22
N ARG A 78 36.87 -65.38 -6.08
CA ARG A 78 35.43 -65.13 -6.15
C ARG A 78 34.73 -65.49 -4.84
N ARG A 79 35.15 -66.55 -4.15
CA ARG A 79 34.62 -66.93 -2.84
C ARG A 79 34.94 -65.88 -1.78
N GLU A 80 36.14 -65.28 -1.79
CA GLU A 80 36.49 -64.22 -0.86
C GLU A 80 35.75 -62.90 -1.17
N GLU A 81 35.53 -62.57 -2.44
CA GLU A 81 34.69 -61.43 -2.84
C GLU A 81 33.24 -61.58 -2.39
N VAL A 82 32.66 -62.77 -2.54
CA VAL A 82 31.31 -63.08 -2.05
C VAL A 82 31.24 -62.92 -0.54
N LYS A 83 32.17 -63.52 0.22
CA LYS A 83 32.21 -63.36 1.68
C LYS A 83 32.34 -61.91 2.12
N LYS A 84 33.15 -61.10 1.41
CA LYS A 84 33.31 -59.68 1.70
C LYS A 84 32.00 -58.92 1.48
N THR A 85 31.29 -59.25 0.40
CA THR A 85 30.00 -58.64 0.07
C THR A 85 28.92 -59.07 1.07
N GLU A 86 28.85 -60.35 1.44
CA GLU A 86 27.96 -60.88 2.47
C GLU A 86 28.18 -60.17 3.81
N ARG A 87 29.43 -60.05 4.29
CA ARG A 87 29.72 -59.31 5.52
C ARG A 87 29.25 -57.86 5.47
N ARG A 88 29.43 -57.19 4.33
CA ARG A 88 28.97 -55.81 4.14
C ARG A 88 27.44 -55.72 4.11
N LEU A 89 26.76 -56.73 3.55
CA LEU A 89 25.30 -56.80 3.54
C LEU A 89 24.75 -57.01 4.96
N VAL A 90 25.30 -57.95 5.72
CA VAL A 90 24.89 -58.19 7.12
C VAL A 90 25.09 -56.94 7.97
N GLN A 91 26.22 -56.25 7.86
CA GLN A 91 26.44 -54.98 8.57
C GLN A 91 25.44 -53.89 8.19
N LYS A 92 25.02 -53.85 6.92
CA LYS A 92 23.98 -52.91 6.47
C LYS A 92 22.61 -53.29 7.01
N GLU A 93 22.28 -54.58 7.03
CA GLU A 93 21.03 -55.10 7.58
C GLU A 93 20.92 -54.79 9.07
N GLU A 94 21.94 -55.12 9.87
CA GLU A 94 22.00 -54.76 11.30
C GLU A 94 21.89 -53.25 11.53
N SER A 95 22.52 -52.42 10.67
CA SER A 95 22.39 -50.97 10.76
C SER A 95 21.00 -50.46 10.40
N LEU A 96 20.29 -51.14 9.48
CA LEU A 96 18.92 -50.79 9.11
C LEU A 96 17.95 -51.21 10.21
N ASP A 97 18.09 -52.40 10.77
CA ASP A 97 17.26 -52.88 11.88
C ASP A 97 17.36 -51.93 13.07
N ARG A 98 18.58 -51.52 13.46
CA ARG A 98 18.77 -50.50 14.50
C ARG A 98 18.09 -49.17 14.17
N LYS A 99 18.07 -48.76 12.90
CA LYS A 99 17.38 -47.52 12.50
C LYS A 99 15.87 -47.67 12.60
N ILE A 100 15.34 -48.83 12.22
CA ILE A 100 13.91 -49.14 12.31
C ILE A 100 13.48 -49.11 13.78
N GLU A 101 14.18 -49.81 14.67
CA GLU A 101 13.88 -49.79 16.11
C GLU A 101 13.90 -48.37 16.69
N ASN A 102 14.88 -47.54 16.30
CA ASN A 102 14.95 -46.15 16.73
C ASN A 102 13.80 -45.29 16.19
N ILE A 103 13.32 -45.57 14.97
CA ILE A 103 12.16 -44.88 14.39
C ILE A 103 10.91 -45.28 15.14
N GLU A 104 10.68 -46.57 15.36
CA GLU A 104 9.51 -47.08 16.09
C GLU A 104 9.44 -46.51 17.52
N GLN A 105 10.56 -46.46 18.25
CA GLN A 105 10.62 -45.82 19.57
C GLN A 105 10.26 -44.33 19.53
N LYS A 106 10.73 -43.61 18.49
CA LYS A 106 10.39 -42.19 18.31
C LYS A 106 8.91 -42.01 17.97
N GLU A 107 8.36 -42.83 17.09
CA GLU A 107 6.94 -42.81 16.74
C GLU A 107 6.06 -43.08 17.95
N GLU A 108 6.40 -44.07 18.78
CA GLU A 108 5.68 -44.34 20.02
C GLU A 108 5.77 -43.15 21.00
N SER A 109 6.94 -42.55 21.15
CA SER A 109 7.14 -41.35 22.00
C SER A 109 6.32 -40.16 21.51
N ILE A 110 6.30 -39.91 20.19
CA ILE A 110 5.53 -38.84 19.56
C ILE A 110 4.04 -39.08 19.76
N SER A 111 3.56 -40.31 19.52
CA SER A 111 2.17 -40.69 19.72
C SER A 111 1.71 -40.49 21.17
N LYS A 112 2.55 -40.87 22.15
CA LYS A 112 2.28 -40.60 23.58
C LYS A 112 2.18 -39.10 23.87
N LYS A 113 3.10 -38.29 23.32
CA LYS A 113 3.07 -36.83 23.50
C LYS A 113 1.84 -36.18 22.86
N GLN A 114 1.44 -36.63 21.67
CA GLN A 114 0.25 -36.14 20.99
C GLN A 114 -1.03 -36.41 21.79
N ARG A 115 -1.17 -37.63 22.35
CA ARG A 115 -2.30 -37.97 23.22
C ARG A 115 -2.33 -37.11 24.47
N ALA A 116 -1.19 -36.95 25.15
CA ALA A 116 -1.08 -36.12 26.34
C ALA A 116 -1.38 -34.64 26.05
N LEU A 117 -0.99 -34.14 24.88
CA LEU A 117 -1.29 -32.77 24.46
C LEU A 117 -2.79 -32.58 24.22
N ALA A 118 -3.42 -33.50 23.49
CA ALA A 118 -4.86 -33.46 23.21
C ALA A 118 -5.70 -33.54 24.51
N GLU A 119 -5.26 -34.31 25.49
CA GLU A 119 -5.91 -34.37 26.81
C GLU A 119 -5.79 -33.04 27.55
N LYS A 120 -4.61 -32.41 27.53
CA LYS A 120 -4.39 -31.07 28.11
C LYS A 120 -5.20 -29.97 27.42
N GLU A 121 -5.31 -30.00 26.11
CA GLU A 121 -6.14 -29.04 25.35
C GLU A 121 -7.59 -29.15 25.80
N LYS A 122 -8.12 -30.38 25.91
CA LYS A 122 -9.48 -30.61 26.40
C LYS A 122 -9.68 -30.14 27.84
N GLU A 123 -8.71 -30.36 28.72
CA GLU A 123 -8.75 -29.85 30.09
C GLU A 123 -8.73 -28.31 30.14
N LEU A 124 -7.93 -27.68 29.28
CA LEU A 124 -7.83 -26.23 29.18
C LEU A 124 -9.13 -25.61 28.69
N ASP A 125 -9.74 -26.17 27.64
CA ASP A 125 -11.03 -25.71 27.12
C ASP A 125 -12.11 -25.78 28.21
N GLY A 126 -12.19 -26.90 28.94
CA GLY A 126 -13.12 -27.03 30.07
C GLY A 126 -12.77 -26.13 31.25
N PHE A 127 -11.52 -25.72 31.43
CA PHE A 127 -11.14 -24.72 32.44
C PHE A 127 -11.57 -23.31 32.02
N ILE A 128 -11.41 -22.95 30.75
CA ILE A 128 -11.87 -21.67 30.19
C ILE A 128 -13.39 -21.56 30.31
N GLU A 129 -14.13 -22.60 29.92
CA GLU A 129 -15.60 -22.62 30.05
C GLU A 129 -16.04 -22.39 31.50
N ARG A 130 -15.38 -23.04 32.46
CA ARG A 130 -15.67 -22.83 33.89
C ARG A 130 -15.33 -21.42 34.37
N GLN A 131 -14.22 -20.85 33.90
CA GLN A 131 -13.87 -19.47 34.24
C GLN A 131 -14.88 -18.47 33.69
N VAL A 132 -15.33 -18.65 32.44
CA VAL A 132 -16.37 -17.81 31.84
C VAL A 132 -17.66 -17.93 32.63
N ALA A 133 -18.12 -19.15 32.92
CA ALA A 133 -19.34 -19.37 33.69
C ALA A 133 -19.27 -18.77 35.11
N GLU A 134 -18.12 -18.86 35.78
CA GLU A 134 -17.93 -18.27 37.10
C GLU A 134 -17.85 -16.74 37.04
N LEU A 135 -17.24 -16.16 36.01
CA LEU A 135 -17.25 -14.71 35.78
C LEU A 135 -18.66 -14.20 35.51
N GLU A 136 -19.45 -14.89 34.69
CA GLU A 136 -20.87 -14.58 34.47
C GLU A 136 -21.67 -14.66 35.77
N ARG A 137 -21.40 -15.68 36.60
CA ARG A 137 -22.04 -15.83 37.92
C ARG A 137 -21.69 -14.70 38.88
N ILE A 138 -20.42 -14.30 38.94
CA ILE A 138 -19.95 -13.22 39.84
C ILE A 138 -20.43 -11.86 39.37
N SER A 139 -20.36 -11.60 38.06
CA SER A 139 -20.82 -10.34 37.47
C SER A 139 -22.34 -10.20 37.50
N GLY A 140 -23.08 -11.30 37.63
CA GLY A 140 -24.55 -11.30 37.66
C GLY A 140 -25.16 -10.93 36.31
N CYS A 141 -24.34 -10.90 35.26
CA CYS A 141 -24.74 -10.65 33.89
C CYS A 141 -23.95 -11.59 32.96
N THR A 142 -24.59 -11.99 31.88
CA THR A 142 -23.95 -12.76 30.81
C THR A 142 -22.95 -11.89 30.05
N ALA A 143 -22.01 -12.51 29.32
CA ALA A 143 -21.03 -11.76 28.53
C ALA A 143 -21.70 -10.79 27.52
N GLU A 144 -22.83 -11.19 26.94
CA GLU A 144 -23.61 -10.34 26.02
C GLU A 144 -24.32 -9.19 26.74
N GLU A 145 -24.84 -9.41 27.96
CA GLU A 145 -25.44 -8.35 28.77
C GLU A 145 -24.40 -7.31 29.21
N ALA A 146 -23.21 -7.75 29.62
CA ALA A 146 -22.11 -6.86 29.97
C ALA A 146 -21.70 -5.99 28.76
N LYS A 147 -21.64 -6.59 27.57
CA LYS A 147 -21.35 -5.89 26.32
C LYS A 147 -22.45 -4.87 25.98
N ALA A 148 -23.72 -5.22 26.15
CA ALA A 148 -24.84 -4.32 25.92
C ALA A 148 -24.81 -3.12 26.87
N GLN A 149 -24.56 -3.34 28.17
CA GLN A 149 -24.43 -2.26 29.16
C GLN A 149 -23.26 -1.30 28.85
N LEU A 150 -22.12 -1.84 28.42
CA LEU A 150 -20.98 -1.03 28.01
C LEU A 150 -21.32 -0.14 26.81
N LEU A 151 -21.96 -0.72 25.79
CA LEU A 151 -22.40 0.02 24.61
C LEU A 151 -23.42 1.12 24.95
N GLU A 152 -24.39 0.84 25.82
CA GLU A 152 -25.37 1.84 26.27
C GLU A 152 -24.70 2.99 27.04
N THR A 153 -23.69 2.68 27.86
CA THR A 153 -22.94 3.70 28.62
C THR A 153 -22.16 4.61 27.67
N ILE A 154 -21.45 4.02 26.70
CA ILE A 154 -20.73 4.76 25.66
C ILE A 154 -21.69 5.64 24.86
N GLU A 155 -22.87 5.12 24.49
CA GLU A 155 -23.87 5.89 23.76
C GLU A 155 -24.34 7.12 24.56
N LYS A 156 -24.61 6.96 25.87
CA LYS A 156 -25.00 8.07 26.75
C LYS A 156 -23.92 9.14 26.85
N ASP A 157 -22.66 8.74 26.99
CA ASP A 157 -21.53 9.67 27.07
C ASP A 157 -21.36 10.45 25.76
N VAL A 158 -21.41 9.77 24.61
CA VAL A 158 -21.33 10.40 23.29
C VAL A 158 -22.48 11.40 23.09
N ARG A 159 -23.72 11.05 23.48
CA ARG A 159 -24.87 11.97 23.39
C ARG A 159 -24.70 13.21 24.27
N ARG A 160 -24.13 13.05 25.47
CA ARG A 160 -23.85 14.16 26.38
C ARG A 160 -22.81 15.10 25.79
N ASP A 161 -21.71 14.58 25.27
CA ASP A 161 -20.64 15.38 24.68
C ASP A 161 -21.12 16.11 23.41
N ALA A 162 -21.91 15.43 22.57
CA ALA A 162 -22.54 16.06 21.41
C ALA A 162 -23.45 17.23 21.82
N SER A 163 -24.22 17.08 22.90
CA SER A 163 -25.11 18.14 23.41
C SER A 163 -24.33 19.37 23.89
N ILE A 164 -23.19 19.15 24.57
CA ILE A 164 -22.29 20.24 25.00
C ILE A 164 -21.70 20.95 23.78
N MET A 165 -21.24 20.20 22.79
CA MET A 165 -20.67 20.74 21.55
C MET A 165 -21.68 21.58 20.78
N ILE A 166 -22.93 21.09 20.63
CA ILE A 166 -24.00 21.84 19.96
C ILE A 166 -24.25 23.18 20.66
N LYS A 167 -24.35 23.17 21.99
CA LYS A 167 -24.59 24.39 22.78
C LYS A 167 -23.46 25.41 22.66
N ASP A 168 -22.20 24.95 22.61
CA ASP A 168 -21.04 25.82 22.42
C ASP A 168 -21.04 26.44 21.01
N ILE A 169 -21.34 25.64 19.97
CA ILE A 169 -21.47 26.13 18.59
C ILE A 169 -22.59 27.17 18.48
N GLU A 170 -23.77 26.91 19.05
CA GLU A 170 -24.88 27.85 19.04
C GLU A 170 -24.53 29.17 19.74
N SER A 171 -23.85 29.09 20.90
CA SER A 171 -23.42 30.28 21.64
C SER A 171 -22.45 31.14 20.81
N LYS A 172 -21.43 30.51 20.22
CA LYS A 172 -20.47 31.20 19.33
C LYS A 172 -21.16 31.82 18.11
N ALA A 173 -22.07 31.09 17.47
CA ALA A 173 -22.82 31.60 16.34
C ALA A 173 -23.67 32.82 16.72
N LYS A 174 -24.28 32.81 17.91
CA LYS A 174 -25.08 33.93 18.42
C LYS A 174 -24.24 35.16 18.75
N GLU A 175 -23.09 34.97 19.41
CA GLU A 175 -22.14 36.06 19.69
C GLU A 175 -21.60 36.68 18.40
N GLU A 176 -21.24 35.85 17.42
CA GLU A 176 -20.71 36.34 16.16
C GLU A 176 -21.79 37.03 15.31
N ALA A 177 -23.03 36.55 15.36
CA ALA A 177 -24.17 37.24 14.75
C ALA A 177 -24.41 38.61 15.38
N ASP A 178 -24.38 38.73 16.71
CA ASP A 178 -24.56 40.00 17.42
C ASP A 178 -23.42 41.00 17.10
N ARG A 179 -22.18 40.52 17.06
CA ARG A 179 -21.02 41.32 16.65
C ARG A 179 -21.18 41.85 15.22
N LYS A 180 -21.52 40.98 14.27
CA LYS A 180 -21.76 41.38 12.87
C LYS A 180 -22.93 42.34 12.74
N ALA A 181 -24.02 42.12 13.47
CA ALA A 181 -25.17 43.03 13.46
C ALA A 181 -24.77 44.43 13.91
N LYS A 182 -24.00 44.55 15.00
CA LYS A 182 -23.47 45.84 15.48
C LYS A 182 -22.56 46.49 14.44
N GLU A 183 -21.63 45.74 13.83
CA GLU A 183 -20.75 46.26 12.77
C GLU A 183 -21.54 46.81 11.57
N ILE A 184 -22.57 46.07 11.12
CA ILE A 184 -23.44 46.49 10.01
C ILE A 184 -24.21 47.76 10.37
N ILE A 185 -24.83 47.82 11.56
CA ILE A 185 -25.62 48.98 12.01
C ILE A 185 -24.70 50.20 12.16
N THR A 186 -23.55 50.07 12.82
CA THR A 186 -22.59 51.16 12.95
C THR A 186 -22.13 51.66 11.58
N GLY A 187 -21.82 50.75 10.66
CA GLY A 187 -21.45 51.11 9.29
C GLY A 187 -22.57 51.80 8.51
N ALA A 188 -23.83 51.44 8.74
CA ALA A 188 -24.98 52.11 8.15
C ALA A 188 -25.17 53.52 8.71
N ILE A 189 -25.10 53.70 10.04
CA ILE A 189 -25.21 55.01 10.70
C ILE A 189 -24.12 55.96 10.19
N GLN A 190 -22.87 55.49 10.13
CA GLN A 190 -21.74 56.30 9.65
C GLN A 190 -21.93 56.78 8.20
N ARG A 191 -22.58 55.98 7.34
CA ARG A 191 -22.90 56.38 5.96
C ARG A 191 -24.07 57.35 5.88
N CYS A 192 -25.13 57.16 6.68
CA CYS A 192 -26.31 58.03 6.65
C CYS A 192 -26.10 59.41 7.29
N ALA A 193 -25.18 59.54 8.24
CA ALA A 193 -24.97 60.79 8.99
C ALA A 193 -24.32 61.93 8.16
N ALA A 194 -23.59 61.61 7.09
CA ALA A 194 -22.94 62.63 6.27
C ALA A 194 -23.92 63.37 5.34
N ASP A 195 -24.90 62.66 4.76
CA ASP A 195 -25.80 63.24 3.75
C ASP A 195 -27.03 63.91 4.37
N HIS A 196 -27.54 63.43 5.52
CA HIS A 196 -28.80 63.95 6.11
C HIS A 196 -28.65 65.31 6.83
N VAL A 197 -27.45 65.68 7.27
CA VAL A 197 -27.22 66.94 8.01
C VAL A 197 -27.18 68.16 7.08
N ALA A 198 -26.72 67.98 5.84
CA ALA A 198 -26.62 69.08 4.87
C ALA A 198 -27.98 69.42 4.23
N GLU A 199 -28.82 68.44 3.91
CA GLU A 199 -30.13 68.68 3.27
C GLU A 199 -31.20 69.15 4.26
N THR A 200 -31.08 68.77 5.54
CA THR A 200 -32.14 69.03 6.53
C THR A 200 -31.94 70.30 7.35
N THR A 201 -30.94 71.15 7.10
CA THR A 201 -30.65 72.32 7.97
C THR A 201 -30.73 73.70 7.31
N VAL A 202 -30.78 73.75 5.96
CA VAL A 202 -30.79 75.00 5.19
C VAL A 202 -31.94 75.04 4.20
N SER A 203 -32.54 76.22 4.02
CA SER A 203 -33.53 76.51 2.97
C SER A 203 -33.10 77.74 2.19
N VAL A 204 -33.13 77.68 0.86
CA VAL A 204 -32.75 78.80 -0.01
C VAL A 204 -34.00 79.55 -0.46
N VAL A 205 -34.04 80.85 -0.25
CA VAL A 205 -35.13 81.73 -0.71
C VAL A 205 -34.61 82.60 -1.86
N PRO A 206 -35.17 82.49 -3.08
CA PRO A 206 -34.80 83.35 -4.20
C PRO A 206 -35.34 84.76 -4.01
N LEU A 207 -34.52 85.77 -4.33
CA LEU A 207 -34.87 87.17 -4.31
C LEU A 207 -35.03 87.69 -5.75
N PRO A 208 -36.00 88.57 -6.02
CA PRO A 208 -36.24 89.07 -7.38
C PRO A 208 -35.18 90.09 -7.86
N ASN A 209 -34.40 90.70 -6.95
CA ASN A 209 -33.27 91.59 -7.24
C ASN A 209 -32.46 91.89 -5.96
N ASP A 210 -31.26 92.45 -6.13
CA ASP A 210 -30.39 92.86 -5.01
C ASP A 210 -30.95 94.06 -4.20
N GLU A 211 -31.88 94.85 -4.77
CA GLU A 211 -32.57 95.90 -4.01
C GLU A 211 -33.39 95.30 -2.86
N MET A 212 -34.06 94.17 -3.11
CA MET A 212 -34.78 93.42 -2.08
C MET A 212 -33.83 92.81 -1.04
N LYS A 213 -32.63 92.37 -1.44
CA LYS A 213 -31.57 91.93 -0.53
C LYS A 213 -31.20 93.05 0.44
N GLY A 214 -31.00 94.27 -0.07
CA GLY A 214 -30.72 95.46 0.73
C GLY A 214 -31.85 95.85 1.70
N ARG A 215 -33.12 95.69 1.30
CA ARG A 215 -34.28 95.95 2.16
C ARG A 215 -34.46 94.90 3.27
N ILE A 216 -34.15 93.63 2.99
CA ILE A 216 -34.17 92.53 3.98
C ILE A 216 -33.10 92.75 5.05
N ILE A 217 -31.90 93.21 4.67
CA ILE A 217 -30.84 93.58 5.64
C ILE A 217 -31.29 94.80 6.47
N GLY A 218 -31.74 95.86 5.78
CA GLY A 218 -32.08 97.14 6.39
C GLY A 218 -30.86 97.94 6.85
N ARG A 219 -31.04 99.24 7.14
CA ARG A 219 -29.95 100.11 7.63
C ARG A 219 -29.41 99.55 8.95
N GLU A 220 -28.11 99.22 8.97
CA GLU A 220 -27.39 98.59 10.10
C GLU A 220 -27.85 97.17 10.48
N GLY A 221 -28.46 96.43 9.55
CA GLY A 221 -28.92 95.06 9.81
C GLY A 221 -30.16 94.99 10.72
N ARG A 222 -30.89 96.10 10.89
CA ARG A 222 -32.05 96.15 11.80
C ARG A 222 -33.20 95.24 11.37
N ASN A 223 -33.38 95.03 10.06
CA ASN A 223 -34.46 94.20 9.56
C ASN A 223 -34.10 92.71 9.64
N ILE A 224 -32.87 92.32 9.27
CA ILE A 224 -32.42 90.93 9.39
C ILE A 224 -32.42 90.47 10.85
N ARG A 225 -31.94 91.29 11.79
CA ARG A 225 -31.98 90.95 13.23
C ARG A 225 -33.40 90.82 13.77
N ALA A 226 -34.34 91.64 13.29
CA ALA A 226 -35.75 91.54 13.67
C ALA A 226 -36.37 90.23 13.16
N LEU A 227 -36.06 89.83 11.91
CA LEU A 227 -36.45 88.54 11.33
C LEU A 227 -35.87 87.37 12.12
N GLU A 228 -34.56 87.38 12.40
CA GLU A 228 -33.85 86.35 13.18
C GLU A 228 -34.43 86.23 14.59
N THR A 229 -34.71 87.36 15.25
CA THR A 229 -35.28 87.37 16.61
C THR A 229 -36.73 86.86 16.62
N ALA A 230 -37.55 87.24 15.64
CA ALA A 230 -38.96 86.87 15.59
C ALA A 230 -39.20 85.40 15.21
N THR A 231 -38.31 84.84 14.38
CA THR A 231 -38.40 83.45 13.88
C THR A 231 -37.49 82.48 14.63
N GLY A 232 -36.42 82.98 15.26
CA GLY A 232 -35.43 82.16 15.96
C GLY A 232 -34.52 81.37 15.03
N VAL A 233 -34.25 81.89 13.83
CA VAL A 233 -33.36 81.30 12.80
C VAL A 233 -32.18 82.23 12.52
N GLU A 234 -31.17 81.73 11.81
CA GLU A 234 -30.06 82.52 11.29
C GLU A 234 -30.23 82.75 9.79
N LEU A 235 -30.15 83.99 9.32
CA LEU A 235 -30.20 84.30 7.89
C LEU A 235 -28.79 84.60 7.38
N ILE A 236 -28.27 83.71 6.53
CA ILE A 236 -26.95 83.85 5.93
C ILE A 236 -27.11 84.59 4.61
N ILE A 237 -26.47 85.76 4.53
CA ILE A 237 -26.42 86.60 3.34
C ILE A 237 -24.96 86.66 2.89
N ASP A 238 -24.65 85.92 1.83
CA ASP A 238 -23.30 85.81 1.26
C ASP A 238 -23.24 86.41 -0.16
N ASP A 239 -22.11 86.26 -0.84
CA ASP A 239 -21.84 86.70 -2.22
C ASP A 239 -22.69 85.99 -3.28
N THR A 240 -23.57 85.05 -2.89
CA THR A 240 -24.57 84.45 -3.78
C THR A 240 -25.54 85.54 -4.27
N PRO A 241 -25.60 85.79 -5.59
CA PRO A 241 -26.52 86.77 -6.16
C PRO A 241 -27.96 86.28 -5.99
N GLU A 242 -28.89 87.22 -5.76
CA GLU A 242 -30.33 86.98 -5.84
C GLU A 242 -30.88 85.87 -4.91
N ALA A 243 -30.22 85.55 -3.78
CA ALA A 243 -30.73 84.57 -2.82
C ALA A 243 -30.33 84.89 -1.36
N VAL A 244 -31.15 84.42 -0.42
CA VAL A 244 -30.86 84.42 1.02
C VAL A 244 -31.03 83.00 1.55
N ILE A 245 -30.09 82.57 2.39
CA ILE A 245 -30.08 81.23 2.97
C ILE A 245 -30.63 81.32 4.39
N VAL A 246 -31.70 80.57 4.67
CA VAL A 246 -32.28 80.43 6.00
C VAL A 246 -31.70 79.17 6.65
N SER A 247 -30.96 79.33 7.73
CA SER A 247 -30.33 78.26 8.48
C SER A 247 -31.04 78.08 9.84
N ALA A 248 -31.57 76.88 10.08
CA ALA A 248 -32.17 76.53 11.37
C ALA A 248 -32.25 75.03 11.55
N PHE A 249 -31.98 74.55 12.78
CA PHE A 249 -32.09 73.12 13.11
C PHE A 249 -33.54 72.63 13.23
N ASP A 250 -34.47 73.54 13.55
CA ASP A 250 -35.90 73.27 13.66
C ASP A 250 -36.59 73.48 12.30
N PRO A 251 -37.16 72.42 11.67
CA PRO A 251 -37.77 72.52 10.35
C PRO A 251 -39.01 73.43 10.34
N VAL A 252 -39.76 73.49 11.44
CA VAL A 252 -40.97 74.33 11.54
C VAL A 252 -40.56 75.80 11.56
N ARG A 253 -39.55 76.16 12.36
CA ARG A 253 -39.03 77.54 12.38
C ARG A 253 -38.42 77.95 11.05
N ARG A 254 -37.71 77.04 10.39
CA ARG A 254 -37.13 77.30 9.06
C ARG A 254 -38.22 77.61 8.04
N GLU A 255 -39.28 76.84 8.05
CA GLU A 255 -40.40 77.01 7.12
C GLU A 255 -41.18 78.30 7.40
N ILE A 256 -41.41 78.63 8.68
CA ILE A 256 -41.99 79.92 9.08
C ILE A 256 -41.14 81.08 8.57
N ALA A 257 -39.82 81.00 8.72
CA ALA A 257 -38.91 82.04 8.24
C ALA A 257 -38.88 82.13 6.71
N ARG A 258 -38.89 81.00 6.00
CA ARG A 258 -38.96 80.92 4.54
C ARG A 258 -40.21 81.65 4.02
N LEU A 259 -41.38 81.28 4.54
CA LEU A 259 -42.67 81.88 4.18
C LEU A 259 -42.76 83.35 4.59
N ALA A 260 -42.22 83.72 5.75
CA ALA A 260 -42.19 85.11 6.17
C ALA A 260 -41.36 85.98 5.22
N VAL A 261 -40.20 85.49 4.78
CA VAL A 261 -39.37 86.19 3.79
C VAL A 261 -40.08 86.30 2.44
N GLU A 262 -40.72 85.23 1.95
CA GLU A 262 -41.50 85.26 0.70
C GLU A 262 -42.65 86.28 0.76
N HIS A 263 -43.41 86.31 1.85
CA HIS A 263 -44.50 87.27 2.03
C HIS A 263 -44.00 88.71 2.14
N LEU A 264 -42.87 88.95 2.82
CA LEU A 264 -42.25 90.27 2.87
C LEU A 264 -41.75 90.73 1.50
N ILE A 265 -41.27 89.80 0.66
CA ILE A 265 -40.86 90.10 -0.71
C ILE A 265 -42.08 90.53 -1.53
N MET A 266 -43.19 89.79 -1.45
CA MET A 266 -44.41 90.12 -2.18
C MET A 266 -45.04 91.46 -1.76
N ASP A 267 -44.98 91.82 -0.47
CA ASP A 267 -45.52 93.09 0.05
C ASP A 267 -44.58 94.29 -0.21
N GLY A 268 -43.28 94.05 -0.40
CA GLY A 268 -42.29 95.08 -0.76
C GLY A 268 -41.93 96.09 0.35
N ARG A 269 -42.60 96.02 1.51
CA ARG A 269 -42.41 96.88 2.69
C ARG A 269 -41.80 96.09 3.85
N ILE A 270 -40.55 96.40 4.18
CA ILE A 270 -39.77 95.65 5.19
C ILE A 270 -39.31 96.61 6.30
N HIS A 271 -39.97 96.53 7.46
CA HIS A 271 -39.59 97.22 8.68
C HIS A 271 -39.98 96.38 9.91
N PRO A 272 -39.39 96.59 11.10
CA PRO A 272 -39.53 95.68 12.24
C PRO A 272 -40.98 95.33 12.62
N ALA A 273 -41.86 96.33 12.74
CA ALA A 273 -43.27 96.09 13.08
C ALA A 273 -44.03 95.23 12.05
N ARG A 274 -43.67 95.33 10.75
CA ARG A 274 -44.31 94.52 9.70
C ARG A 274 -43.73 93.11 9.66
N ILE A 275 -42.45 92.96 9.95
CA ILE A 275 -41.79 91.66 10.06
C ILE A 275 -42.49 90.82 11.14
N GLU A 276 -42.71 91.37 12.33
CA GLU A 276 -43.39 90.65 13.41
C GLU A 276 -44.81 90.20 13.00
N GLU A 277 -45.58 91.08 12.37
CA GLU A 277 -46.94 90.76 11.87
C GLU A 277 -46.93 89.65 10.80
N VAL A 278 -46.01 89.72 9.85
CA VAL A 278 -45.90 88.72 8.77
C VAL A 278 -45.40 87.37 9.31
N VAL A 279 -44.48 87.38 10.27
CA VAL A 279 -44.00 86.16 10.94
C VAL A 279 -45.14 85.48 11.71
N ASP A 280 -45.97 86.23 12.44
CA ASP A 280 -47.13 85.66 13.15
C ASP A 280 -48.18 85.11 12.18
N LYS A 281 -48.35 85.72 11.01
CA LYS A 281 -49.20 85.17 9.96
C LYS A 281 -48.62 83.88 9.39
N ALA A 282 -47.32 83.85 9.10
CA ALA A 282 -46.63 82.66 8.61
C ALA A 282 -46.67 81.51 9.62
N LYS A 283 -46.56 81.78 10.93
CA LYS A 283 -46.75 80.78 11.99
C LYS A 283 -48.10 80.09 11.90
N LYS A 284 -49.19 80.87 11.81
CA LYS A 284 -50.55 80.32 11.70
C LYS A 284 -50.74 79.52 10.43
N GLU A 285 -50.14 79.95 9.33
CA GLU A 285 -50.21 79.24 8.05
C GLU A 285 -49.48 77.90 8.10
N VAL A 286 -48.27 77.87 8.66
CA VAL A 286 -47.52 76.63 8.88
C VAL A 286 -48.27 75.70 9.83
N ASP A 287 -48.82 76.19 10.94
CA ASP A 287 -49.62 75.38 11.88
C ASP A 287 -50.85 74.78 11.21
N GLN A 288 -51.53 75.54 10.35
CA GLN A 288 -52.68 75.07 9.59
C GLN A 288 -52.27 74.01 8.57
N GLN A 289 -51.18 74.22 7.82
CA GLN A 289 -50.66 73.22 6.89
C GLN A 289 -50.23 71.93 7.60
N ILE A 290 -49.59 72.04 8.77
CA ILE A 290 -49.24 70.88 9.60
C ILE A 290 -50.50 70.10 9.99
N ARG A 291 -51.56 70.81 10.38
CA ARG A 291 -52.83 70.18 10.77
C ARG A 291 -53.51 69.50 9.59
N GLU A 292 -53.60 70.17 8.44
CA GLU A 292 -54.18 69.62 7.21
C GLU A 292 -53.39 68.41 6.70
N ALA A 293 -52.06 68.48 6.71
CA ALA A 293 -51.20 67.36 6.36
C ALA A 293 -51.37 66.19 7.34
N GLY A 294 -51.54 66.47 8.64
CA GLY A 294 -51.84 65.48 9.66
C GLY A 294 -53.19 64.78 9.43
N ASP A 295 -54.24 65.54 9.13
CA ASP A 295 -55.58 65.01 8.84
C ASP A 295 -55.56 64.15 7.56
N ASN A 296 -54.86 64.61 6.50
CA ASN A 296 -54.67 63.84 5.27
C ASN A 296 -53.88 62.54 5.52
N ALA A 297 -52.81 62.60 6.33
CA ALA A 297 -52.04 61.42 6.68
C ALA A 297 -52.85 60.40 7.50
N LEU A 298 -53.70 60.87 8.42
CA LEU A 298 -54.64 60.00 9.17
C LEU A 298 -55.66 59.35 8.24
N PHE A 299 -56.16 60.09 7.24
CA PHE A 299 -57.06 59.57 6.22
C PHE A 299 -56.38 58.50 5.35
N GLU A 300 -55.15 58.77 4.88
CA GLU A 300 -54.38 57.83 4.04
C GLU A 300 -53.94 56.57 4.80
N THR A 301 -53.67 56.69 6.10
CA THR A 301 -53.30 55.55 6.96
C THR A 301 -54.51 54.77 7.47
N GLY A 302 -55.73 55.21 7.19
CA GLY A 302 -56.97 54.54 7.59
C GLY A 302 -57.21 54.52 9.10
N ILE A 303 -56.66 55.51 9.83
CA ILE A 303 -56.75 55.62 11.30
C ILE A 303 -57.99 56.45 11.74
N ASN A 304 -58.79 56.94 10.79
CA ASN A 304 -60.10 57.56 11.07
C ASN A 304 -61.26 56.58 10.97
#